data_AF-A0A662TZY3-F1
#
_entry.id   AF-A0A662TZY3-F1
#
_cell.length_a   1.000
_cell.length_b   1.000
_cell.length_c   1.000
_cell.angle_alpha   90.00
_cell.angle_beta   90.00
_cell.angle_gamma   90.00
#
_symmetry.space_group_name_H-M   'P 1'
#
loop_
_entity.id
_entity.type
_entity.pdbx_description
1 polymer ?
#
loop_
_entity_poly.entity_id
_entity_poly.type
_entity_poly.pdbx_seq_one_letter_code
_entity_poly.pdbx_strand_id
1 'polypeptide(L)'
;AASASGIGEYILITGLCRRAVELVENGLPAFKAASRSIDYVTNIFGENTAGLIIVDVRGYIGSAFNTEGMGRALLSASHEKVKVALFKYERLI
;
A
#
# COMPACT_ATOMS: atom_id res chain seq x y z
N ALA A 1 8.65 -0.34 6.75
CA ALA A 1 8.30 -1.73 6.38
C ALA A 1 7.11 -1.72 5.44
N ALA A 2 7.03 -2.65 4.49
CA ALA A 2 5.90 -2.78 3.56
C ALA A 2 5.45 -4.24 3.44
N SER A 3 4.16 -4.45 3.18
CA SER A 3 3.56 -5.76 2.92
C SER A 3 2.57 -5.65 1.78
N ALA A 4 2.55 -6.63 0.88
CA ALA A 4 1.72 -6.65 -0.31
C ALA A 4 0.89 -7.93 -0.41
N SER A 5 -0.23 -7.83 -1.10
CA SER A 5 -1.11 -8.94 -1.44
C SER A 5 -1.63 -8.78 -2.88
N GLY A 6 -1.96 -9.88 -3.54
CA GLY A 6 -2.36 -9.89 -4.95
C GLY A 6 -1.70 -11.03 -5.73
N ILE A 7 -1.54 -10.83 -7.04
CA ILE A 7 -0.87 -11.77 -7.94
C ILE A 7 0.64 -11.82 -7.60
N GLY A 8 1.08 -12.94 -7.04
CA GLY A 8 2.43 -13.09 -6.47
C GLY A 8 3.54 -12.88 -7.49
N GLU A 9 3.38 -13.39 -8.71
CA GLU A 9 4.33 -13.25 -9.80
C GLU A 9 4.54 -11.78 -10.18
N TYR A 10 3.47 -10.98 -10.20
CA TYR A 10 3.57 -9.56 -10.53
C TYR A 10 4.24 -8.77 -9.41
N ILE A 11 3.93 -9.11 -8.15
CA ILE A 11 4.59 -8.55 -6.96
C ILE A 11 6.09 -8.85 -6.97
N LEU A 12 6.48 -10.09 -7.30
CA LEU A 12 7.88 -10.53 -7.38
C LEU A 12 8.63 -9.81 -8.52
N ILE A 13 8.08 -9.82 -9.74
CA ILE A 13 8.73 -9.21 -10.92
C ILE A 13 8.93 -7.70 -10.74
N THR A 14 7.96 -7.01 -10.12
CA THR A 14 8.01 -5.55 -9.93
C THR A 14 8.78 -5.13 -8.68
N GLY A 15 9.10 -6.07 -7.79
CA GLY A 15 9.67 -5.77 -6.48
C GLY A 15 8.79 -4.83 -5.66
N LEU A 16 7.46 -5.00 -5.69
CA LEU A 16 6.48 -4.01 -5.24
C LEU A 16 6.78 -3.41 -3.84
N CYS A 17 7.05 -4.26 -2.84
CA CYS A 17 7.36 -3.81 -1.49
C CYS A 17 8.68 -3.04 -1.43
N ARG A 18 9.73 -3.54 -2.11
CA ARG A 18 11.04 -2.90 -2.17
C ARG A 18 10.93 -1.52 -2.79
N ARG A 19 10.23 -1.40 -3.92
CA ARG A 19 9.95 -0.13 -4.59
C ARG A 19 9.27 0.88 -3.67
N ALA A 20 8.23 0.45 -2.93
CA ALA A 20 7.54 1.33 -1.99
C ALA A 20 8.46 1.84 -0.88
N VAL A 21 9.33 0.97 -0.34
CA VAL A 21 10.32 1.35 0.68
C VAL A 21 11.36 2.31 0.11
N GLU A 22 11.91 2.03 -1.07
CA GLU A 22 12.90 2.90 -1.74
C GLU A 22 12.32 4.29 -2.06
N LEU A 23 11.02 4.38 -2.41
CA LEU A 23 10.37 5.69 -2.59
C LEU A 23 10.33 6.48 -1.28
N VAL A 24 10.02 5.84 -0.15
CA VAL A 24 10.06 6.49 1.17
C VAL A 24 11.47 6.91 1.54
N GLU A 25 12.46 6.04 1.30
CA GLU A 25 13.88 6.33 1.52
C GLU A 25 14.34 7.55 0.70
N ASN A 26 13.84 7.70 -0.53
CA ASN A 26 14.08 8.86 -1.40
C ASN A 26 13.23 10.10 -1.04
N GLY A 27 12.61 10.13 0.15
CA GLY A 27 11.93 11.30 0.70
C GLY A 27 10.45 11.42 0.34
N LEU A 28 9.85 10.41 -0.30
CA LEU A 28 8.42 10.43 -0.57
C LEU A 28 7.61 10.06 0.68
N PRO A 29 6.49 10.77 0.99
CA PRO A 29 5.60 10.35 2.07
C PRO A 29 5.02 8.94 1.83
N ALA A 30 4.84 8.15 2.90
CA ALA A 30 4.36 6.77 2.84
C ALA A 30 3.08 6.58 1.99
N PHE A 31 2.10 7.48 2.11
CA PHE A 31 0.87 7.43 1.30
C PHE A 31 1.13 7.63 -0.20
N LYS A 32 2.05 8.52 -0.58
CA LYS A 32 2.43 8.74 -1.99
C LYS A 32 3.26 7.58 -2.52
N ALA A 33 4.14 7.02 -1.70
CA ALA A 33 4.94 5.85 -2.06
C ALA A 33 4.03 4.64 -2.35
N ALA A 34 3.01 4.40 -1.53
CA ALA A 34 2.02 3.35 -1.78
C ALA A 34 1.29 3.54 -3.11
N SER A 35 0.74 4.74 -3.37
CA SER A 35 0.06 5.06 -4.63
C SER A 35 0.96 4.84 -5.84
N ARG A 36 2.15 5.46 -5.86
CA ARG A 36 3.08 5.34 -7.00
C ARG A 36 3.55 3.91 -7.26
N SER A 37 3.67 3.11 -6.21
CA SER A 37 4.03 1.71 -6.33
C SER A 37 2.92 0.88 -6.96
N ILE A 38 1.65 1.13 -6.60
CA ILE A 38 0.52 0.50 -7.27
C ILE A 38 0.36 1.00 -8.71
N ASP A 39 0.48 2.31 -8.95
CA ASP A 39 0.43 2.88 -10.30
C ASP A 39 1.47 2.23 -11.22
N TYR A 40 2.67 1.94 -10.71
CA TYR A 40 3.72 1.24 -11.45
C TYR A 40 3.30 -0.17 -11.87
N VAL A 41 2.71 -0.96 -10.95
CA VAL A 41 2.21 -2.30 -11.28
C VAL A 41 1.05 -2.21 -12.28
N THR A 42 0.13 -1.27 -12.07
CA THR A 42 -0.99 -1.02 -12.98
C THR A 42 -0.51 -0.68 -14.39
N ASN A 43 0.52 0.15 -14.53
CA ASN A 43 1.05 0.53 -15.84
C ASN A 43 1.69 -0.65 -16.60
N ILE A 44 2.15 -1.69 -15.91
CA ILE A 44 2.80 -2.85 -16.54
C ILE A 44 1.77 -3.96 -16.84
N PHE A 45 0.86 -4.22 -15.90
CA PHE A 45 -0.02 -5.40 -15.94
C PHE A 45 -1.52 -5.10 -15.99
N GLY A 46 -1.91 -3.82 -15.89
CA GLY A 46 -3.31 -3.39 -15.83
C GLY A 46 -3.91 -3.40 -14.43
N GLU A 47 -5.23 -3.20 -14.37
CA GLU A 47 -6.01 -3.17 -13.13
C GLU A 47 -6.16 -4.56 -12.49
N ASN A 48 -6.68 -4.61 -11.25
CA ASN A 48 -7.02 -5.85 -10.54
C ASN A 48 -5.86 -6.81 -10.26
N THR A 49 -4.71 -6.27 -9.86
CA THR A 49 -3.50 -7.08 -9.65
C THR A 49 -3.07 -7.18 -8.19
N ALA A 50 -2.97 -6.05 -7.48
CA ALA A 50 -2.29 -5.99 -6.21
C ALA A 50 -2.71 -4.81 -5.31
N GLY A 51 -2.34 -4.94 -4.04
CA GLY A 51 -2.39 -3.89 -3.04
C GLY A 51 -1.22 -3.99 -2.08
N LEU A 52 -0.91 -2.89 -1.40
CA LEU A 52 0.13 -2.86 -0.37
C LEU A 52 -0.21 -1.90 0.76
N ILE A 53 0.34 -2.21 1.94
CA ILE A 53 0.43 -1.30 3.08
C ILE A 53 1.90 -1.02 3.41
N ILE A 54 2.18 0.19 3.87
CA ILE A 54 3.53 0.64 4.23
C ILE A 54 3.47 1.53 5.47
N VAL A 55 4.48 1.38 6.33
CA VAL A 55 4.75 2.26 7.48
C VAL A 55 6.21 2.70 7.44
N ASP A 56 6.43 4.01 7.59
CA ASP A 56 7.78 4.58 7.66
C ASP A 56 8.34 4.62 9.09
N VAL A 57 9.60 5.03 9.22
CA VAL A 57 10.31 5.08 10.51
C VAL A 57 9.75 6.13 11.48
N ARG A 58 8.94 7.07 11.00
CA ARG A 58 8.28 8.11 11.80
C ARG A 58 6.83 7.70 12.15
N GLY A 59 6.38 6.53 11.72
CA GLY A 59 5.03 6.02 11.96
C GLY A 59 3.98 6.53 10.97
N TYR A 60 4.37 7.25 9.90
CA TYR A 60 3.42 7.59 8.84
C TYR A 60 3.10 6.36 8.01
N ILE A 61 1.85 6.26 7.61
CA ILE A 61 1.32 5.09 6.91
C ILE A 61 0.89 5.43 5.49
N GLY A 62 0.91 4.41 4.64
CA GLY A 62 0.34 4.43 3.31
C GLY A 62 -0.37 3.11 3.02
N SER A 63 -1.45 3.19 2.24
CA SER A 63 -2.15 2.02 1.71
C SER A 63 -2.69 2.36 0.34
N ALA A 64 -2.50 1.47 -0.63
CA ALA A 64 -3.04 1.61 -1.97
C ALA A 64 -3.30 0.22 -2.57
N PHE A 65 -4.26 0.12 -3.49
CA PHE A 65 -4.58 -1.11 -4.20
C PHE A 65 -5.34 -0.80 -5.49
N ASN A 66 -5.13 -1.63 -6.53
CA ASN A 66 -5.83 -1.55 -7.80
C ASN A 66 -6.86 -2.68 -8.00
N THR A 67 -7.04 -3.54 -6.99
CA THR A 67 -8.13 -4.52 -6.93
C THR A 67 -9.48 -3.84 -6.64
N GLU A 68 -10.58 -4.57 -6.83
CA GLU A 68 -11.93 -4.11 -6.45
C GLU A 68 -12.02 -3.77 -4.95
N GLY A 69 -11.33 -4.56 -4.12
CA GLY A 69 -11.23 -4.35 -2.68
C GLY A 69 -9.93 -4.93 -2.12
N MET A 70 -9.52 -4.39 -0.98
CA MET A 70 -8.43 -4.92 -0.16
C MET A 70 -8.80 -4.72 1.30
N GLY A 71 -9.18 -5.82 1.98
CA GLY A 71 -9.43 -5.84 3.41
C GLY A 71 -8.19 -5.39 4.17
N ARG A 72 -8.31 -4.31 4.94
CA ARG A 72 -7.20 -3.66 5.63
C ARG A 72 -7.69 -3.04 6.93
N ALA A 73 -6.80 -2.99 7.91
CA ALA A 73 -7.06 -2.38 9.19
C ALA A 73 -5.85 -1.57 9.67
N LEU A 74 -6.12 -0.57 10.50
CA LEU A 74 -5.12 0.26 11.15
C LEU A 74 -5.43 0.35 12.64
N LEU A 75 -4.41 0.10 13.45
CA LEU A 75 -4.39 0.38 14.87
C LEU A 75 -3.03 0.95 15.22
N SER A 76 -3.01 1.99 16.05
CA SER A 76 -1.80 2.51 16.68
C SER A 76 -2.12 2.90 18.12
N ALA A 77 -1.11 3.23 18.91
CA ALA A 77 -1.29 3.65 20.30
C ALA A 77 -2.17 4.90 20.47
N SER A 78 -2.35 5.70 19.41
CA SER A 78 -3.18 6.91 19.41
C SER A 78 -4.66 6.64 19.04
N HIS A 79 -5.02 5.41 18.68
CA HIS A 79 -6.38 5.06 18.29
C HIS A 79 -7.15 4.46 19.47
N GLU A 80 -8.35 4.99 19.76
CA GLU A 80 -9.28 4.37 20.72
C GLU A 80 -9.89 3.05 20.18
N LYS A 81 -10.05 2.95 18.85
CA LYS A 81 -10.65 1.81 18.17
C LYS A 81 -9.92 1.52 16.87
N VAL A 82 -9.93 0.25 16.45
CA VAL A 82 -9.40 -0.16 15.15
C VAL A 82 -10.20 0.50 14.02
N LYS A 83 -9.50 1.03 13.02
CA LYS A 83 -10.11 1.47 11.75
C LYS A 83 -10.02 0.32 10.76
N VAL A 84 -11.12 -0.02 10.10
CA VAL A 84 -11.20 -1.11 9.13
C VAL A 84 -11.83 -0.58 7.85
N ALA A 85 -11.31 -1.01 6.71
CA ALA A 85 -11.85 -0.68 5.40
C ALA A 85 -11.60 -1.83 4.42
N LEU A 86 -12.43 -1.95 3.39
CA LEU A 86 -12.30 -2.93 2.33
C LEU A 86 -12.27 -2.25 0.96
N PHE A 87 -13.18 -1.32 0.70
CA PHE A 87 -13.32 -0.64 -0.59
C PHE A 87 -12.55 0.68 -0.66
N LYS A 88 -12.43 1.24 -1.87
CA LYS A 88 -11.69 2.49 -2.13
C LYS A 88 -12.40 3.74 -1.55
N TYR A 89 -13.73 3.72 -1.50
CA TYR A 89 -14.53 4.84 -0.97
C TYR A 89 -14.55 4.90 0.56
N GLU A 90 -14.10 3.84 1.24
CA GLU A 90 -14.02 3.79 2.70
C GLU A 90 -12.71 4.42 3.19
N ARG A 91 -12.83 5.33 4.15
CA ARG A 91 -11.69 6.07 4.67
C ARG A 91 -10.98 5.30 5.77
N LEU A 92 -9.76 4.86 5.49
CA LEU A 92 -8.88 4.25 6.49
C LEU A 92 -7.98 5.28 7.20
N ILE A 93 -7.48 6.26 6.44
CA ILE A 93 -6.48 7.25 6.86
C ILE A 93 -7.09 8.66 6.78
#